data_AF-A0A238JM91-F1
#
_entry.id   AF-A0A238JM91-F1
#
_cell.length_a   1.000
_cell.length_b   1.000
_cell.length_c   1.000
_cell.angle_alpha   90.00
_cell.angle_beta   90.00
_cell.angle_gamma   90.00
#
_symmetry.space_group_name_H-M   'P 1'
#
loop_
_entity.id
_entity.type
_entity.pdbx_description
1 polymer ?
#
loop_
_entity_poly.entity_id
_entity_poly.type
_entity_poly.pdbx_seq_one_letter_code
_entity_poly.pdbx_strand_id
1 'polypeptide(L)'
;MSGGERTYDRHGADAPRVTFFARHVLGEVSQRPGQSKTARRDAFALWLAKTVASLAPFDQDAVLESLDRARLTTDDLILHCVPFAAGLLGQRWMCNELGFAQVTVGSARLFGLCHLRNPDWPASTAPEEGLSILLATLDVEDHMIGTAVLAYRLRRIGHSVRIKTRASAEDLLELLDVGSFDGLLLSCAQIRSLENIGEAVKQLRSRGCIQVPIVLGGAVLHEADGIKEKTGVTLATNDINAALSLIGRSAEHALPRVAE
;
A
#
# COMPACT_ATOMS: atom_id res chain seq x y z
N MET A 1 34.06 0.41 -51.31
CA MET A 1 34.86 1.02 -50.22
C MET A 1 34.17 2.29 -49.74
N SER A 2 34.30 2.56 -48.44
CA SER A 2 33.78 3.72 -47.68
C SER A 2 32.44 3.49 -46.97
N GLY A 3 32.51 2.80 -45.84
CA GLY A 3 31.52 2.87 -44.76
C GLY A 3 31.99 3.91 -43.74
N GLY A 4 31.07 4.75 -43.28
CA GLY A 4 31.28 5.66 -42.15
C GLY A 4 30.42 5.22 -40.97
N GLU A 5 31.05 4.62 -39.96
CA GLU A 5 30.45 4.39 -38.65
C GLU A 5 30.24 5.74 -37.94
N ARG A 6 29.00 6.03 -37.57
CA ARG A 6 28.68 7.05 -36.57
C ARG A 6 28.37 6.35 -35.26
N THR A 7 29.36 6.31 -34.38
CA THR A 7 29.21 5.99 -32.96
C THR A 7 28.31 7.05 -32.30
N TYR A 8 27.13 6.64 -31.83
CA TYR A 8 26.35 7.45 -30.90
C TYR A 8 26.76 7.07 -29.48
N ASP A 9 27.68 7.86 -28.93
CA ASP A 9 27.87 8.00 -27.49
C ASP A 9 26.99 9.17 -27.02
N ARG A 10 26.01 8.90 -26.13
CA ARG A 10 25.47 9.89 -25.17
C ARG A 10 24.87 9.19 -23.95
N HIS A 11 25.74 8.98 -22.97
CA HIS A 11 25.43 8.84 -21.55
C HIS A 11 24.78 10.11 -20.94
N GLY A 12 23.84 9.87 -20.02
CA GLY A 12 23.55 10.60 -18.78
C GLY A 12 23.65 12.14 -18.72
N ALA A 13 22.51 12.82 -18.64
CA ALA A 13 22.47 14.26 -18.27
C ALA A 13 21.35 14.68 -17.30
N ASP A 14 20.47 13.78 -16.85
CA ASP A 14 19.30 14.16 -16.01
C ASP A 14 19.35 13.72 -14.53
N ALA A 15 20.21 12.75 -14.20
CA ALA A 15 20.52 12.39 -12.81
C ALA A 15 21.06 13.54 -11.93
N PRO A 16 21.82 14.53 -12.46
CA PRO A 16 22.36 15.62 -11.64
C PRO A 16 21.28 16.57 -11.11
N ARG A 17 20.17 16.78 -11.85
CA ARG A 17 19.17 17.81 -11.54
C ARG A 17 18.22 17.42 -10.42
N VAL A 18 17.78 16.17 -10.39
CA VAL A 18 16.94 15.62 -9.30
C VAL A 18 17.73 15.56 -8.00
N THR A 19 18.99 15.10 -8.09
CA THR A 19 19.94 15.08 -6.96
C THR A 19 20.23 16.49 -6.44
N PHE A 20 20.38 17.49 -7.32
CA PHE A 20 20.64 18.88 -6.93
C PHE A 20 19.45 19.54 -6.20
N PHE A 21 18.21 19.32 -6.66
CA PHE A 21 17.03 19.85 -5.97
C PHE A 21 16.79 19.16 -4.61
N ALA A 22 17.03 17.85 -4.53
CA ALA A 22 17.04 17.12 -3.25
C ALA A 22 18.07 17.71 -2.29
N ARG A 23 19.29 17.99 -2.76
CA ARG A 23 20.35 18.63 -1.97
C ARG A 23 19.98 20.03 -1.48
N HIS A 24 19.28 20.83 -2.28
CA HIS A 24 18.93 22.19 -1.91
C HIS A 24 17.78 22.23 -0.89
N VAL A 25 16.68 21.51 -1.15
CA VAL A 25 15.53 21.49 -0.22
C VAL A 25 15.85 20.72 1.06
N LEU A 26 16.47 19.53 0.97
CA LEU A 26 16.85 18.77 2.16
C LEU A 26 18.03 19.43 2.89
N GLY A 27 18.92 20.11 2.17
CA GLY A 27 20.03 20.86 2.74
C GLY A 27 19.55 22.07 3.55
N GLU A 28 18.65 22.89 3.00
CA GLU A 28 18.08 24.04 3.72
C GLU A 28 17.21 23.63 4.92
N VAL A 29 16.54 22.48 4.82
CA VAL A 29 15.70 21.92 5.91
C VAL A 29 16.58 21.26 6.99
N SER A 30 17.66 20.56 6.62
CA SER A 30 18.54 19.84 7.57
C SER A 30 19.53 20.75 8.29
N GLN A 31 19.87 21.92 7.75
CA GLN A 31 20.87 22.85 8.30
C GLN A 31 20.32 23.82 9.35
N ARG A 32 19.01 23.77 9.69
CA ARG A 32 18.45 24.59 10.77
C ARG A 32 18.54 23.83 12.11
N PRO A 33 19.39 24.27 13.07
CA PRO A 33 19.42 23.68 14.40
C PRO A 33 18.03 23.82 15.03
N GLY A 34 17.40 22.70 15.42
CA GLY A 34 16.10 22.69 16.11
C GLY A 34 14.88 22.23 15.30
N GLN A 35 15.01 21.76 14.05
CA GLN A 35 13.85 21.21 13.35
C GLN A 35 13.38 19.86 13.91
N SER A 36 12.11 19.81 14.32
CA SER A 36 11.41 18.59 14.74
C SER A 36 11.47 17.51 13.65
N LYS A 37 11.50 16.23 14.06
CA LYS A 37 11.40 15.07 13.16
C LYS A 37 10.20 15.21 12.20
N THR A 38 9.09 15.77 12.68
CA THR A 38 7.88 16.04 11.90
C THR A 38 8.17 16.95 10.70
N ALA A 39 8.87 18.08 10.90
CA ALA A 39 9.17 19.01 9.82
C ALA A 39 10.03 18.37 8.72
N ARG A 40 11.03 17.57 9.12
CA ARG A 40 11.88 16.81 8.16
C ARG A 40 11.07 15.79 7.37
N ARG A 41 10.16 15.08 8.05
CA ARG A 41 9.27 14.09 7.43
C ARG A 41 8.31 14.73 6.43
N ASP A 42 7.70 15.86 6.77
CA ASP A 42 6.76 16.57 5.89
C ASP A 42 7.47 17.16 4.67
N ALA A 43 8.66 17.74 4.87
CA ALA A 43 9.50 18.21 3.77
C ALA A 43 9.93 17.07 2.85
N PHE A 44 10.31 15.91 3.42
CA PHE A 44 10.64 14.72 2.64
C PHE A 44 9.44 14.20 1.85
N ALA A 45 8.25 14.17 2.44
CA ALA A 45 7.03 13.71 1.77
C ALA A 45 6.67 14.59 0.56
N LEU A 46 6.80 15.92 0.69
CA LEU A 46 6.62 16.86 -0.41
C LEU A 46 7.67 16.67 -1.51
N TRP A 47 8.94 16.51 -1.12
CA TRP A 47 10.03 16.21 -2.06
C TRP A 47 9.80 14.89 -2.80
N LEU A 48 9.36 13.85 -2.09
CA LEU A 48 9.08 12.53 -2.63
C LEU A 48 7.97 12.63 -3.68
N ALA A 49 6.86 13.31 -3.38
CA ALA A 49 5.76 13.51 -4.32
C ALA A 49 6.21 14.16 -5.63
N LYS A 50 7.05 15.20 -5.55
CA LYS A 50 7.63 15.85 -6.74
C LYS A 50 8.55 14.89 -7.51
N THR A 51 9.37 14.13 -6.80
CA THR A 51 10.37 13.22 -7.38
C THR A 51 9.71 12.07 -8.13
N VAL A 52 8.70 11.42 -7.53
CA VAL A 52 8.02 10.28 -8.16
C VAL A 52 7.19 10.70 -9.37
N ALA A 53 6.61 11.92 -9.38
CA ALA A 53 5.82 12.45 -10.49
C ALA A 53 6.65 12.92 -11.70
N SER A 54 7.96 13.06 -11.55
CA SER A 54 8.85 13.50 -12.64
C SER A 54 8.94 12.44 -13.72
N LEU A 55 8.90 12.79 -15.01
CA LEU A 55 9.12 11.81 -16.09
C LEU A 55 10.61 11.50 -16.34
N ALA A 56 11.52 12.11 -15.57
CA ALA A 56 12.95 11.81 -15.61
C ALA A 56 13.24 10.37 -15.12
N PRO A 57 14.44 9.83 -15.40
CA PRO A 57 14.90 8.58 -14.80
C PRO A 57 14.75 8.61 -13.29
N PHE A 58 14.28 7.50 -12.73
CA PHE A 58 14.01 7.37 -11.31
C PHE A 58 14.89 6.28 -10.73
N ASP A 59 15.64 6.66 -9.72
CA ASP A 59 16.54 5.79 -8.99
C ASP A 59 15.97 5.61 -7.58
N GLN A 60 15.61 4.38 -7.26
CA GLN A 60 15.06 4.02 -5.96
C GLN A 60 16.11 4.12 -4.85
N ASP A 61 17.36 3.76 -5.14
CA ASP A 61 18.44 3.79 -4.14
C ASP A 61 18.76 5.23 -3.75
N ALA A 62 18.74 6.16 -4.70
CA ALA A 62 18.88 7.59 -4.42
C ALA A 62 17.78 8.15 -3.49
N VAL A 63 16.56 7.59 -3.54
CA VAL A 63 15.48 7.95 -2.61
C VAL A 63 15.79 7.44 -1.21
N LEU A 64 16.28 6.20 -1.08
CA LEU A 64 16.64 5.59 0.20
C LEU A 64 17.84 6.31 0.84
N GLU A 65 18.87 6.66 0.06
CA GLU A 65 19.98 7.47 0.58
C GLU A 65 19.50 8.85 1.07
N SER A 66 18.53 9.44 0.39
CA SER A 66 17.96 10.73 0.80
C SER A 66 17.15 10.61 2.08
N LEU A 67 16.49 9.47 2.30
CA LEU A 67 15.79 9.13 3.55
C LEU A 67 16.80 9.04 4.72
N ASP A 68 17.90 8.33 4.51
CA ASP A 68 18.98 8.17 5.49
C ASP A 68 19.62 9.51 5.84
N ARG A 69 19.92 10.34 4.83
CA ARG A 69 20.45 11.71 5.01
C ARG A 69 19.49 12.60 5.80
N ALA A 70 18.18 12.46 5.58
CA ALA A 70 17.16 13.16 6.36
C ALA A 70 16.99 12.60 7.79
N ARG A 71 17.68 11.50 8.13
CA ARG A 71 17.56 10.72 9.38
C ARG A 71 16.10 10.33 9.64
N LEU A 72 15.45 9.81 8.62
CA LEU A 72 14.10 9.27 8.66
C LEU A 72 14.17 7.74 8.55
N THR A 73 13.16 7.08 9.10
CA THR A 73 13.07 5.61 9.13
C THR A 73 12.23 5.07 7.98
N THR A 74 12.30 3.77 7.73
CA THR A 74 11.37 3.07 6.82
C THR A 74 9.91 3.26 7.23
N ASP A 75 9.62 3.33 8.54
CA ASP A 75 8.26 3.66 9.02
C ASP A 75 7.85 5.07 8.59
N ASP A 76 8.74 6.06 8.70
CA ASP A 76 8.45 7.42 8.24
C ASP A 76 8.19 7.44 6.72
N LEU A 77 8.92 6.62 5.94
CA LEU A 77 8.69 6.49 4.50
C LEU A 77 7.34 5.84 4.19
N ILE A 78 7.11 4.60 4.66
CA ILE A 78 5.99 3.77 4.24
C ILE A 78 4.68 4.18 4.92
N LEU A 79 4.70 4.52 6.21
CA LEU A 79 3.48 4.84 6.96
C LEU A 79 3.07 6.32 6.83
N HIS A 80 3.93 7.19 6.32
CA HIS A 80 3.64 8.62 6.22
C HIS A 80 3.96 9.22 4.84
N CYS A 81 5.23 9.21 4.42
CA CYS A 81 5.63 9.92 3.21
C CYS A 81 4.99 9.36 1.93
N VAL A 82 4.86 8.03 1.82
CA VAL A 82 4.20 7.38 0.68
C VAL A 82 2.69 7.70 0.62
N PRO A 83 1.90 7.50 1.70
CA PRO A 83 0.50 7.92 1.71
C PRO A 83 0.29 9.40 1.39
N PHE A 84 1.11 10.27 2.00
CA PHE A 84 1.06 11.71 1.74
C PHE A 84 1.34 12.01 0.26
N ALA A 85 2.40 11.43 -0.31
CA ALA A 85 2.75 11.64 -1.70
C ALA A 85 1.65 11.14 -2.64
N ALA A 86 1.08 9.95 -2.40
CA ALA A 86 -0.02 9.41 -3.20
C ALA A 86 -1.25 10.32 -3.17
N GLY A 87 -1.64 10.82 -1.98
CA GLY A 87 -2.73 11.78 -1.83
C GLY A 87 -2.46 13.08 -2.58
N LEU A 88 -1.23 13.60 -2.52
CA LEU A 88 -0.84 14.82 -3.24
C LEU A 88 -0.85 14.61 -4.76
N LEU A 89 -0.43 13.45 -5.27
CA LEU A 89 -0.56 13.14 -6.71
C LEU A 89 -2.03 13.15 -7.15
N GLY A 90 -2.91 12.51 -6.37
CA GLY A 90 -4.35 12.48 -6.65
C GLY A 90 -4.98 13.87 -6.61
N GLN A 91 -4.64 14.69 -5.62
CA GLN A 91 -5.11 16.07 -5.54
C GLN A 91 -4.67 16.88 -6.76
N ARG A 92 -3.38 16.81 -7.13
CA ARG A 92 -2.83 17.54 -8.28
C ARG A 92 -3.41 17.07 -9.61
N TRP A 93 -3.73 15.79 -9.73
CA TRP A 93 -4.51 15.27 -10.86
C TRP A 93 -5.89 15.93 -10.95
N MET A 94 -6.64 15.94 -9.84
CA MET A 94 -7.97 16.57 -9.80
C MET A 94 -7.92 18.07 -10.09
N CYS A 95 -6.84 18.75 -9.72
CA CYS A 95 -6.62 20.17 -10.02
C CYS A 95 -6.04 20.43 -11.42
N ASN A 96 -5.92 19.41 -12.29
CA ASN A 96 -5.30 19.51 -13.62
C ASN A 96 -3.83 20.00 -13.62
N GLU A 97 -3.10 19.80 -12.53
CA GLU A 97 -1.68 20.17 -12.41
C GLU A 97 -0.73 19.06 -12.86
N LEU A 98 -1.17 17.80 -12.78
CA LEU A 98 -0.45 16.64 -13.27
C LEU A 98 -1.27 15.93 -14.35
N GLY A 99 -0.60 15.40 -15.36
CA GLY A 99 -1.20 14.54 -16.38
C GLY A 99 -1.25 13.06 -15.97
N PHE A 100 -2.01 12.26 -16.72
CA PHE A 100 -2.22 10.83 -16.47
C PHE A 100 -0.89 10.08 -16.34
N ALA A 101 0.05 10.29 -17.27
CA ALA A 101 1.35 9.63 -17.25
C ALA A 101 2.14 9.91 -15.97
N GLN A 102 2.12 11.15 -15.46
CA GLN A 102 2.86 11.52 -14.25
C GLN A 102 2.26 10.87 -13.00
N VAL A 103 0.93 10.81 -12.92
CA VAL A 103 0.22 10.19 -11.79
C VAL A 103 0.42 8.68 -11.81
N THR A 104 0.30 8.04 -12.97
CA THR A 104 0.49 6.60 -13.14
C THR A 104 1.92 6.18 -12.81
N VAL A 105 2.92 6.85 -13.39
CA VAL A 105 4.34 6.58 -13.11
C VAL A 105 4.68 6.87 -11.65
N GLY A 106 4.19 7.99 -11.11
CA GLY A 106 4.40 8.35 -9.70
C GLY A 106 3.82 7.31 -8.75
N SER A 107 2.60 6.83 -9.02
CA SER A 107 1.93 5.80 -8.23
C SER A 107 2.67 4.47 -8.30
N ALA A 108 3.14 4.05 -9.49
CA ALA A 108 3.93 2.84 -9.65
C ALA A 108 5.26 2.90 -8.88
N ARG A 109 5.93 4.06 -8.88
CA ARG A 109 7.16 4.27 -8.11
C ARG A 109 6.94 4.25 -6.61
N LEU A 110 5.88 4.90 -6.13
CA LEU A 110 5.47 4.84 -4.72
C LEU A 110 5.15 3.40 -4.29
N PHE A 111 4.41 2.67 -5.13
CA PHE A 111 4.13 1.26 -4.89
C PHE A 111 5.42 0.43 -4.83
N GLY A 112 6.38 0.67 -5.73
CA GLY A 112 7.70 0.03 -5.69
C GLY A 112 8.48 0.32 -4.41
N LEU A 113 8.41 1.56 -3.88
CA LEU A 113 9.04 1.92 -2.60
C LEU A 113 8.46 1.15 -1.41
N CYS A 114 7.18 0.78 -1.42
CA CYS A 114 6.60 -0.08 -0.37
C CYS A 114 7.16 -1.51 -0.37
N HIS A 115 7.75 -1.96 -1.48
CA HIS A 115 8.31 -3.32 -1.63
C HIS A 115 9.82 -3.36 -1.36
N LEU A 116 10.47 -2.20 -1.23
CA LEU A 116 11.89 -2.09 -0.97
C LEU A 116 12.18 -2.30 0.52
N ARG A 117 13.15 -3.18 0.79
CA ARG A 117 13.50 -3.73 2.10
C ARG A 117 12.45 -4.65 2.72
N ASN A 118 12.02 -5.68 1.97
CA ASN A 118 11.62 -6.96 2.58
C ASN A 118 12.68 -8.04 2.31
N PRO A 119 13.90 -7.97 2.89
CA PRO A 119 14.69 -9.18 3.03
C PRO A 119 14.02 -10.01 4.13
N ASP A 120 13.60 -11.22 3.78
CA ASP A 120 13.27 -12.28 4.73
C ASP A 120 12.11 -12.01 5.70
N TRP A 121 10.93 -11.61 5.20
CA TRP A 121 9.71 -11.92 5.95
C TRP A 121 9.37 -13.38 5.66
N PRO A 122 9.55 -14.32 6.60
CA PRO A 122 9.35 -15.74 6.33
C PRO A 122 7.97 -15.92 5.74
N ALA A 123 7.93 -16.57 4.58
CA ALA A 123 6.70 -17.11 4.05
C ALA A 123 6.14 -18.03 5.14
N SER A 124 5.00 -17.66 5.71
CA SER A 124 4.15 -18.60 6.42
C SER A 124 4.79 -19.32 7.63
N THR A 125 5.11 -18.59 8.69
CA THR A 125 4.93 -19.15 10.03
C THR A 125 3.74 -18.42 10.64
N ALA A 126 2.70 -19.17 11.02
CA ALA A 126 1.65 -18.62 11.87
C ALA A 126 2.34 -17.94 13.07
N PRO A 127 2.06 -16.66 13.36
CA PRO A 127 2.73 -16.02 14.49
C PRO A 127 2.31 -16.76 15.76
N GLU A 128 3.23 -16.98 16.70
CA GLU A 128 2.89 -17.63 17.98
C GLU A 128 1.82 -16.84 18.76
N GLU A 129 1.71 -15.52 18.53
CA GLU A 129 0.81 -14.62 19.28
C GLU A 129 -0.04 -13.67 18.40
N GLY A 130 0.06 -13.77 17.07
CA GLY A 130 -0.49 -12.78 16.13
C GLY A 130 -1.49 -13.36 15.13
N LEU A 131 -2.44 -12.54 14.69
CA LEU A 131 -3.46 -12.94 13.71
C LEU A 131 -2.86 -13.27 12.33
N SER A 132 -3.45 -14.27 11.68
CA SER A 132 -3.26 -14.62 10.27
C SER A 132 -4.34 -13.96 9.41
N ILE A 133 -3.95 -12.99 8.59
CA ILE A 133 -4.86 -12.12 7.84
C ILE A 133 -4.70 -12.36 6.34
N LEU A 134 -5.82 -12.60 5.65
CA LEU A 134 -5.90 -12.48 4.20
C LEU A 134 -6.28 -11.04 3.86
N LEU A 135 -5.41 -10.31 3.18
CA LEU A 135 -5.67 -8.97 2.67
C LEU A 135 -5.86 -9.03 1.15
N ALA A 136 -7.02 -8.61 0.66
CA ALA A 136 -7.33 -8.71 -0.76
C ALA A 136 -7.90 -7.42 -1.36
N THR A 137 -7.68 -7.26 -2.67
CA THR A 137 -8.42 -6.34 -3.53
C THR A 137 -9.22 -7.16 -4.53
N LEU A 138 -10.47 -6.78 -4.78
CA LEU A 138 -11.28 -7.41 -5.83
C LEU A 138 -11.00 -6.78 -7.19
N ASP A 139 -11.45 -7.48 -8.23
CA ASP A 139 -11.33 -7.18 -9.66
C ASP A 139 -11.19 -5.70 -10.07
N VAL A 140 -10.39 -5.44 -11.11
CA VAL A 140 -10.08 -4.13 -11.73
C VAL A 140 -9.56 -3.04 -10.77
N GLU A 141 -9.23 -3.39 -9.53
CA GLU A 141 -8.62 -2.44 -8.58
C GLU A 141 -7.12 -2.27 -8.85
N ASP A 142 -6.74 -1.07 -9.28
CA ASP A 142 -5.35 -0.69 -9.55
C ASP A 142 -4.72 0.06 -8.37
N HIS A 143 -5.51 0.47 -7.37
CA HIS A 143 -5.04 1.25 -6.22
C HIS A 143 -4.41 0.34 -5.16
N MET A 144 -3.15 0.00 -5.37
CA MET A 144 -2.44 -0.97 -4.53
C MET A 144 -1.58 -0.34 -3.41
N ILE A 145 -1.41 0.98 -3.40
CA ILE A 145 -0.59 1.68 -2.39
C ILE A 145 -1.17 1.48 -0.99
N GLY A 146 -2.49 1.67 -0.81
CA GLY A 146 -3.15 1.49 0.48
C GLY A 146 -3.00 0.06 1.02
N THR A 147 -3.18 -0.94 0.16
CA THR A 147 -2.98 -2.36 0.48
C THR A 147 -1.54 -2.64 0.92
N ALA A 148 -0.54 -2.11 0.21
CA ALA A 148 0.87 -2.31 0.55
C ALA A 148 1.22 -1.66 1.91
N VAL A 149 0.74 -0.43 2.16
CA VAL A 149 0.96 0.27 3.43
C VAL A 149 0.26 -0.45 4.59
N LEU A 150 -0.97 -0.94 4.39
CA LEU A 150 -1.69 -1.72 5.39
C LEU A 150 -0.97 -3.03 5.71
N ALA A 151 -0.52 -3.77 4.69
CA ALA A 151 0.24 -4.99 4.88
C ALA A 151 1.54 -4.74 5.65
N TYR A 152 2.28 -3.68 5.32
CA TYR A 152 3.47 -3.28 6.05
C TYR A 152 3.15 -3.00 7.52
N ARG A 153 2.10 -2.22 7.79
CA ARG A 153 1.70 -1.87 9.16
C ARG A 153 1.32 -3.09 9.99
N LEU A 154 0.51 -3.99 9.42
CA LEU A 154 0.06 -5.22 10.09
C LEU A 154 1.23 -6.15 10.42
N ARG A 155 2.16 -6.35 9.49
CA ARG A 155 3.37 -7.14 9.73
C ARG A 155 4.25 -6.51 10.81
N ARG A 156 4.42 -5.19 10.78
CA ARG A 156 5.20 -4.45 11.80
C ARG A 156 4.67 -4.61 13.22
N ILE A 157 3.37 -4.86 13.38
CA ILE A 157 2.75 -5.09 14.70
C ILE A 157 2.56 -6.59 15.02
N GLY A 158 3.20 -7.49 14.27
CA GLY A 158 3.29 -8.92 14.60
C GLY A 158 2.26 -9.83 13.90
N HIS A 159 1.48 -9.33 12.95
CA HIS A 159 0.51 -10.15 12.22
C HIS A 159 1.11 -10.81 10.97
N SER A 160 0.65 -12.02 10.65
CA SER A 160 0.92 -12.64 9.36
C SER A 160 -0.08 -12.13 8.33
N VAL A 161 0.40 -11.69 7.17
CA VAL A 161 -0.45 -11.11 6.12
C VAL A 161 -0.15 -11.76 4.78
N ARG A 162 -1.13 -12.47 4.22
CA ARG A 162 -1.12 -12.90 2.82
C ARG A 162 -1.87 -11.87 1.99
N ILE A 163 -1.26 -11.42 0.90
CA ILE A 163 -1.90 -10.47 -0.02
C ILE A 163 -2.38 -11.23 -1.26
N LYS A 164 -3.64 -11.02 -1.66
CA LYS A 164 -4.16 -11.43 -2.98
C LYS A 164 -4.71 -10.21 -3.71
N THR A 165 -4.12 -9.89 -4.85
CA THR A 165 -4.54 -8.74 -5.67
C THR A 165 -5.46 -9.19 -6.79
N ARG A 166 -6.45 -8.36 -7.14
CA ARG A 166 -7.43 -8.67 -8.21
C ARG A 166 -8.03 -10.06 -8.05
N ALA A 167 -8.46 -10.38 -6.83
CA ALA A 167 -9.06 -11.67 -6.52
C ALA A 167 -10.46 -11.77 -7.13
N SER A 168 -10.80 -12.93 -7.68
CA SER A 168 -12.20 -13.31 -7.86
C SER A 168 -12.81 -13.83 -6.55
N ALA A 169 -14.12 -14.05 -6.51
CA ALA A 169 -14.76 -14.69 -5.37
C ALA A 169 -14.24 -16.14 -5.19
N GLU A 170 -14.02 -16.87 -6.28
CA GLU A 170 -13.45 -18.22 -6.29
C GLU A 170 -12.02 -18.24 -5.74
N ASP A 171 -11.16 -17.29 -6.14
CA ASP A 171 -9.82 -17.16 -5.56
C ASP A 171 -9.86 -17.03 -4.04
N LEU A 172 -10.79 -16.20 -3.53
CA LEU A 172 -10.94 -15.99 -2.09
C LEU A 172 -11.48 -17.24 -1.39
N LEU A 173 -12.43 -17.93 -2.01
CA LEU A 173 -12.96 -19.21 -1.51
C LEU A 173 -11.82 -20.23 -1.35
N GLU A 174 -11.04 -20.45 -2.40
CA GLU A 174 -9.93 -21.42 -2.39
C GLU A 174 -8.88 -21.06 -1.32
N LEU A 175 -8.53 -19.78 -1.21
CA LEU A 175 -7.57 -19.32 -0.21
C LEU A 175 -8.09 -19.51 1.22
N LEU A 176 -9.36 -19.20 1.47
CA LEU A 176 -9.96 -19.32 2.80
C LEU A 176 -10.24 -20.77 3.20
N ASP A 177 -10.43 -21.66 2.22
CA ASP A 177 -10.64 -23.09 2.44
C ASP A 177 -9.32 -23.81 2.79
N VAL A 178 -8.24 -23.51 2.03
CA VAL A 178 -6.92 -24.12 2.25
C VAL A 178 -6.15 -23.44 3.39
N GLY A 179 -6.40 -22.15 3.61
CA GLY A 179 -5.63 -21.33 4.54
C GLY A 179 -6.23 -21.24 5.95
N SER A 180 -5.36 -21.24 6.95
CA SER A 180 -5.74 -20.84 8.31
C SER A 180 -5.67 -19.31 8.45
N PHE A 181 -6.78 -18.64 8.12
CA PHE A 181 -6.96 -17.20 8.34
C PHE A 181 -7.95 -16.95 9.47
N ASP A 182 -7.65 -15.92 10.26
CA ASP A 182 -8.51 -15.38 11.31
C ASP A 182 -9.49 -14.35 10.75
N GLY A 183 -9.10 -13.65 9.67
CA GLY A 183 -9.91 -12.59 9.07
C GLY A 183 -9.56 -12.31 7.61
N LEU A 184 -10.55 -11.82 6.87
CA LEU A 184 -10.41 -11.27 5.52
C LEU A 184 -10.54 -9.76 5.58
N LEU A 185 -9.50 -9.04 5.16
CA LEU A 185 -9.53 -7.61 4.92
C LEU A 185 -9.68 -7.37 3.41
N LEU A 186 -10.70 -6.62 3.02
CA LEU A 186 -10.90 -6.14 1.66
C LEU A 186 -10.51 -4.67 1.58
N SER A 187 -9.68 -4.30 0.62
CA SER A 187 -9.35 -2.92 0.29
C SER A 187 -10.09 -2.50 -0.98
N CYS A 188 -10.82 -1.39 -0.93
CA CYS A 188 -11.60 -0.86 -2.04
C CYS A 188 -11.43 0.66 -2.15
N ALA A 189 -11.04 1.14 -3.32
CA ALA A 189 -10.88 2.57 -3.56
C ALA A 189 -12.12 3.22 -4.17
N GLN A 190 -13.02 2.47 -4.82
CA GLN A 190 -14.03 3.05 -5.72
C GLN A 190 -15.44 2.50 -5.49
N ILE A 191 -16.45 3.37 -5.56
CA ILE A 191 -17.87 3.00 -5.40
C ILE A 191 -18.29 1.87 -6.34
N ARG A 192 -17.85 1.90 -7.61
CA ARG A 192 -18.25 0.91 -8.62
C ARG A 192 -17.90 -0.52 -8.26
N SER A 193 -16.93 -0.73 -7.38
CA SER A 193 -16.49 -2.05 -6.94
C SER A 193 -17.35 -2.61 -5.78
N LEU A 194 -18.23 -1.80 -5.18
CA LEU A 194 -19.06 -2.23 -4.04
C LEU A 194 -20.06 -3.32 -4.41
N GLU A 195 -20.63 -3.29 -5.63
CA GLU A 195 -21.53 -4.34 -6.09
C GLU A 195 -20.81 -5.68 -6.19
N ASN A 196 -19.62 -5.68 -6.80
CA ASN A 196 -18.78 -6.87 -6.89
C ASN A 196 -18.36 -7.39 -5.50
N ILE A 197 -18.04 -6.49 -4.56
CA ILE A 197 -17.75 -6.88 -3.17
C ILE A 197 -18.97 -7.54 -2.52
N GLY A 198 -20.16 -6.96 -2.69
CA GLY A 198 -21.39 -7.53 -2.15
C GLY A 198 -21.67 -8.93 -2.69
N GLU A 199 -21.44 -9.15 -3.98
CA GLU A 199 -21.60 -10.47 -4.60
C GLU A 199 -20.56 -11.48 -4.10
N ALA A 200 -19.29 -11.09 -4.05
CA ALA A 200 -18.23 -11.94 -3.50
C ALA A 200 -18.51 -12.33 -2.04
N VAL A 201 -18.96 -11.39 -1.20
CA VAL A 201 -19.31 -11.67 0.20
C VAL A 201 -20.49 -12.65 0.30
N LYS A 202 -21.53 -12.50 -0.52
CA LYS A 202 -22.65 -13.45 -0.57
C LYS A 202 -22.17 -14.86 -0.93
N GLN A 203 -21.30 -14.98 -1.92
CA GLN A 203 -20.73 -16.27 -2.34
C GLN A 203 -19.83 -16.89 -1.26
N LEU A 204 -19.02 -16.09 -0.57
CA LEU A 204 -18.22 -16.56 0.57
C LEU A 204 -19.11 -17.08 1.70
N ARG A 205 -20.20 -16.37 2.01
CA ARG A 205 -21.12 -16.74 3.10
C ARG A 205 -22.00 -17.94 2.77
N SER A 206 -22.34 -18.17 1.49
CA SER A 206 -23.14 -19.33 1.08
C SER A 206 -22.42 -20.67 1.32
N ARG A 207 -21.09 -20.66 1.43
CA ARG A 207 -20.29 -21.87 1.66
C ARG A 207 -20.26 -22.37 3.10
N GLY A 208 -20.85 -21.67 4.07
CA GLY A 208 -21.11 -22.14 5.44
C GLY A 208 -19.88 -22.41 6.32
N CYS A 209 -18.80 -22.99 5.78
CA CYS A 209 -17.53 -23.24 6.46
C CYS A 209 -16.69 -21.97 6.67
N ILE A 210 -16.91 -20.93 5.86
CA ILE A 210 -16.16 -19.67 5.94
C ILE A 210 -16.83 -18.72 6.94
N GLN A 211 -16.40 -18.84 8.20
CA GLN A 211 -16.91 -18.04 9.32
C GLN A 211 -16.01 -16.87 9.71
N VAL A 212 -14.93 -16.61 8.96
CA VAL A 212 -14.03 -15.49 9.27
C VAL A 212 -14.75 -14.14 9.13
N PRO A 213 -14.44 -13.16 9.99
CA PRO A 213 -14.89 -11.78 9.79
C PRO A 213 -14.35 -11.22 8.48
N ILE A 214 -15.23 -10.56 7.74
CA ILE A 214 -14.86 -9.84 6.51
C ILE A 214 -14.96 -8.35 6.83
N VAL A 215 -13.84 -7.64 6.70
CA VAL A 215 -13.76 -6.20 6.97
C VAL A 215 -13.42 -5.47 5.69
N LEU A 216 -14.19 -4.44 5.35
CA LEU A 216 -13.95 -3.58 4.20
C LEU A 216 -13.34 -2.25 4.64
N GLY A 217 -12.21 -1.90 4.03
CA GLY A 217 -11.57 -0.60 4.17
C GLY A 217 -11.25 0.03 2.81
N GLY A 218 -10.59 1.18 2.86
CA GLY A 218 -10.13 1.92 1.69
C GLY A 218 -10.85 3.25 1.49
N ALA A 219 -10.51 3.92 0.40
CA ALA A 219 -11.01 5.27 0.10
C ALA A 219 -12.53 5.31 -0.12
N VAL A 220 -13.14 4.19 -0.53
CA VAL A 220 -14.58 4.09 -0.79
C VAL A 220 -15.44 4.49 0.43
N LEU A 221 -14.91 4.32 1.65
CA LEU A 221 -15.60 4.69 2.88
C LEU A 221 -15.85 6.21 3.01
N HIS A 222 -15.13 7.03 2.25
CA HIS A 222 -15.35 8.47 2.18
C HIS A 222 -16.34 8.88 1.07
N GLU A 223 -16.67 7.95 0.17
CA GLU A 223 -17.47 8.25 -1.03
C GLU A 223 -18.92 7.75 -0.93
N ALA A 224 -19.21 6.79 -0.05
CA ALA A 224 -20.55 6.22 0.10
C ALA A 224 -20.93 5.85 1.54
N ASP A 225 -22.19 6.10 1.89
CA ASP A 225 -22.80 5.64 3.13
C ASP A 225 -23.43 4.25 2.99
N GLY A 226 -23.70 3.61 4.13
CA GLY A 226 -24.41 2.33 4.19
C GLY A 226 -23.65 1.18 3.52
N ILE A 227 -22.31 1.27 3.49
CA ILE A 227 -21.45 0.31 2.79
C ILE A 227 -21.60 -1.09 3.39
N LYS A 228 -21.74 -1.19 4.71
CA LYS A 228 -21.94 -2.47 5.38
C LYS A 228 -23.21 -3.17 4.90
N GLU A 229 -24.33 -2.45 4.83
CA GLU A 229 -25.63 -2.96 4.42
C GLU A 229 -25.63 -3.38 2.95
N LYS A 230 -24.95 -2.60 2.09
CA LYS A 230 -24.84 -2.88 0.65
C LYS A 230 -23.97 -4.10 0.34
N THR A 231 -22.92 -4.32 1.12
CA THR A 231 -21.90 -5.35 0.83
C THR A 231 -22.04 -6.60 1.70
N GLY A 232 -22.76 -6.54 2.82
CA GLY A 232 -22.89 -7.68 3.74
C GLY A 232 -21.62 -8.00 4.53
N VAL A 233 -20.61 -7.11 4.52
CA VAL A 233 -19.39 -7.29 5.31
C VAL A 233 -19.68 -7.21 6.81
N THR A 234 -18.81 -7.79 7.63
CA THR A 234 -18.95 -7.76 9.09
C THR A 234 -18.76 -6.34 9.62
N LEU A 235 -17.78 -5.61 9.07
CA LEU A 235 -17.45 -4.23 9.43
C LEU A 235 -16.90 -3.47 8.22
N ALA A 236 -17.25 -2.19 8.12
CA ALA A 236 -16.68 -1.25 7.16
C ALA A 236 -15.92 -0.16 7.96
N THR A 237 -14.59 -0.11 7.86
CA THR A 237 -13.76 0.82 8.65
C THR A 237 -12.38 1.07 8.05
N ASN A 238 -11.83 2.27 8.28
CA ASN A 238 -10.41 2.60 8.08
C ASN A 238 -9.61 2.60 9.40
N ASP A 239 -10.27 2.31 10.53
CA ASP A 239 -9.61 2.10 11.81
C ASP A 239 -9.10 0.66 11.94
N ILE A 240 -7.78 0.51 11.86
CA ILE A 240 -7.09 -0.76 11.99
C ILE A 240 -7.35 -1.44 13.34
N ASN A 241 -7.47 -0.67 14.43
CA ASN A 241 -7.67 -1.24 15.76
C ASN A 241 -9.08 -1.83 15.88
N ALA A 242 -10.08 -1.16 15.30
CA ALA A 242 -11.44 -1.68 15.24
C ALA A 242 -11.51 -2.98 14.42
N ALA A 243 -10.81 -3.04 13.29
CA ALA A 243 -10.72 -4.25 12.46
C ALA A 243 -10.05 -5.41 13.22
N LEU A 244 -8.89 -5.17 13.84
CA LEU A 244 -8.15 -6.20 14.57
C LEU A 244 -8.89 -6.68 15.82
N SER A 245 -9.55 -5.77 16.55
CA SER A 245 -10.36 -6.14 17.72
C SER A 245 -11.54 -7.04 17.34
N LEU A 246 -12.15 -6.81 16.18
CA LEU A 246 -13.21 -7.68 15.66
C LEU A 246 -12.66 -9.05 15.28
N ILE A 247 -11.55 -9.09 14.54
CA ILE A 247 -10.93 -10.34 14.09
C ILE A 247 -10.46 -11.19 15.28
N GLY A 248 -9.77 -10.58 16.24
CA GLY A 248 -9.27 -11.28 17.43
C GLY A 248 -10.37 -11.92 18.26
N ARG A 249 -11.48 -11.20 18.52
CA ARG A 249 -12.62 -11.77 19.25
C ARG A 249 -13.22 -12.98 18.54
N SER A 250 -13.33 -12.94 17.21
CA SER A 250 -13.87 -14.08 16.45
C SER A 250 -12.92 -15.27 16.41
N ALA A 251 -11.60 -15.03 16.40
CA ALA A 251 -10.60 -16.09 16.46
C ALA A 251 -10.61 -16.81 17.82
N GLU A 252 -10.72 -16.07 18.94
CA GLU A 252 -10.83 -16.64 20.29
C GLU A 252 -12.08 -17.52 20.49
N HIS A 253 -13.18 -17.21 19.79
CA HIS A 253 -14.44 -17.94 19.87
C HIS A 253 -14.56 -19.09 18.86
N ALA A 254 -13.62 -19.21 17.92
CA ALA A 254 -13.59 -20.34 17.00
C ALA A 254 -13.10 -21.58 17.75
N LEU A 255 -13.88 -22.67 17.72
CA LEU A 255 -13.43 -23.96 18.25
C LEU A 255 -12.06 -24.32 17.64
N PRO A 256 -11.13 -24.93 18.41
CA PRO A 256 -9.82 -25.29 17.91
C PRO A 256 -10.00 -26.12 16.63
N ARG A 257 -9.46 -25.62 15.52
CA ARG A 257 -9.46 -26.34 14.25
C ARG A 257 -8.63 -27.60 14.48
N VAL A 258 -9.26 -28.77 14.42
CA VAL A 258 -8.59 -30.06 14.62
C VAL A 258 -7.49 -30.13 13.56
N ALA A 259 -6.24 -30.13 14.01
CA ALA A 259 -5.10 -30.44 13.15
C ALA A 259 -5.21 -31.92 12.79
N GLU A 260 -5.42 -32.22 11.51
CA GLU A 260 -5.12 -33.54 10.94
C GLU A 260 -3.60 -33.70 10.77
#